data_AF-A0A955KN90-F1
#
_entry.id   AF-A0A955KN90-F1
#
_cell.length_a   1.000
_cell.length_b   1.000
_cell.length_c   1.000
_cell.angle_alpha   90.00
_cell.angle_beta   90.00
_cell.angle_gamma   90.00
#
_symmetry.space_group_name_H-M   'P 1'
#
loop_
_entity.id
_entity.type
_entity.pdbx_description
1 polymer ?
#
loop_
_entity_poly.entity_id
_entity_poly.type
_entity_poly.pdbx_seq_one_letter_code
_entity_poly.pdbx_strand_id
1 'polypeptide(L)'
;MNDMLPDQKRTLQKSFLEAPERVKELLLGRVFDRVFSDIGSKYRLDTKQRKLAENDATLVLLAFLPRQGMSQRLAEELGVSKDVAEGIFKDLNDKLFALVVDILSEVETELFTFDPADMALDDETPNTNTSPVERMRTMEGDLKRIHGYGSFGELYGTGDDEVHHSSQEELVKKPSLTDLPRYNPNTPNE
;
A
#
# COMPACT_ATOMS: atom_id res chain seq x y z
N MET A 1 1.37 -5.30 -24.65
CA MET A 1 1.97 -5.58 -23.32
C MET A 1 3.17 -4.67 -23.23
N ASN A 2 3.13 -3.65 -22.37
CA ASN A 2 4.36 -2.94 -21.99
C ASN A 2 5.31 -4.00 -21.41
N ASP A 3 6.57 -3.96 -21.83
CA ASP A 3 7.59 -4.85 -21.28
C ASP A 3 7.79 -4.52 -19.80
N MET A 4 7.16 -5.34 -18.94
CA MET A 4 7.36 -5.30 -17.51
C MET A 4 8.85 -5.53 -17.24
N LEU A 5 9.48 -4.61 -16.52
CA LEU A 5 10.91 -4.65 -16.26
C LEU A 5 11.29 -5.96 -15.54
N PRO A 6 12.49 -6.53 -15.76
CA PRO A 6 12.91 -7.78 -15.15
C PRO A 6 12.76 -7.80 -13.62
N ASP A 7 13.02 -6.66 -12.98
CA ASP A 7 12.91 -6.51 -11.53
C ASP A 7 11.45 -6.57 -11.05
N GLN A 8 10.52 -5.99 -11.80
CA GLN A 8 9.09 -6.07 -11.49
C GLN A 8 8.57 -7.51 -11.61
N LYS A 9 9.06 -8.28 -12.60
CA LYS A 9 8.71 -9.71 -12.75
C LYS A 9 9.18 -10.53 -11.55
N ARG A 10 10.39 -10.26 -11.06
CA ARG A 10 10.93 -10.93 -9.86
C ARG A 10 10.13 -10.59 -8.61
N THR A 11 9.79 -9.33 -8.41
CA THR A 11 8.97 -8.92 -7.26
C THR A 11 7.59 -9.57 -7.32
N LEU A 12 6.95 -9.59 -8.49
CA LEU A 12 5.64 -10.21 -8.67
C LEU A 12 5.66 -11.72 -8.40
N GLN A 13 6.69 -12.42 -8.87
CA GLN A 13 6.88 -13.83 -8.55
C GLN A 13 7.06 -14.05 -7.05
N LYS A 14 7.86 -13.21 -6.38
CA LYS A 14 8.07 -13.30 -4.94
C LYS A 14 6.76 -13.11 -4.17
N SER A 15 6.01 -12.04 -4.44
CA SER A 15 4.73 -11.80 -3.77
C SER A 15 3.69 -12.89 -4.06
N PHE A 16 3.67 -13.44 -5.28
CA PHE A 16 2.81 -14.57 -5.59
C PHE A 16 3.18 -15.82 -4.77
N LEU A 17 4.48 -16.11 -4.60
CA LEU A 17 4.95 -17.24 -3.79
C LEU A 17 4.62 -17.08 -2.31
N GLU A 18 4.68 -15.84 -1.80
CA GLU A 18 4.37 -15.49 -0.40
C GLU A 18 2.86 -15.41 -0.11
N ALA A 19 2.00 -15.37 -1.14
CA ALA A 19 0.56 -15.37 -0.95
C ALA A 19 0.05 -16.67 -0.30
N PRO A 20 -1.03 -16.63 0.51
CA PRO A 20 -1.65 -17.83 1.06
C PRO A 20 -2.08 -18.80 -0.04
N GLU A 21 -1.98 -20.11 0.20
CA GLU A 21 -2.21 -21.13 -0.84
C GLU A 21 -3.61 -21.03 -1.44
N ARG A 22 -4.63 -20.78 -0.61
CA ARG A 22 -6.01 -20.58 -1.06
C ARG A 22 -6.18 -19.36 -1.98
N VAL A 23 -5.36 -18.32 -1.81
CA VAL A 23 -5.33 -17.16 -2.72
C VAL A 23 -4.67 -17.52 -4.05
N LYS A 24 -3.58 -18.31 -4.02
CA LYS A 24 -2.96 -18.84 -5.25
C LYS A 24 -3.90 -19.75 -6.02
N GLU A 25 -4.59 -20.66 -5.33
CA GLU A 25 -5.61 -21.53 -5.91
C GLU A 25 -6.76 -20.74 -6.52
N LEU A 26 -7.18 -19.65 -5.87
CA LEU A 26 -8.18 -18.75 -6.42
C LEU A 26 -7.68 -18.12 -7.72
N LEU A 27 -6.46 -17.55 -7.74
CA LEU A 27 -5.85 -16.91 -8.91
C LEU A 27 -5.61 -17.87 -10.08
N LEU A 28 -5.17 -19.10 -9.80
CA LEU A 28 -4.92 -20.14 -10.80
C LEU A 28 -6.18 -20.95 -11.15
N GLY A 29 -7.25 -20.73 -10.41
CA GLY A 29 -8.46 -21.54 -10.46
C GLY A 29 -9.46 -21.08 -11.51
N ARG A 30 -10.38 -21.99 -11.86
CA ARG A 30 -11.48 -21.71 -12.80
C ARG A 30 -12.45 -20.64 -12.29
N VAL A 31 -12.46 -20.36 -10.99
CA VAL A 31 -13.31 -19.32 -10.39
C VAL A 31 -12.90 -17.95 -10.94
N PHE A 32 -11.59 -17.68 -10.99
CA PHE A 32 -11.07 -16.42 -11.54
C PHE A 32 -11.46 -16.25 -13.00
N ASP A 33 -11.18 -17.26 -13.84
CA ASP A 33 -11.56 -17.26 -15.26
C ASP A 33 -13.07 -17.06 -15.46
N ARG A 34 -13.90 -17.73 -14.65
CA ARG A 34 -15.36 -17.59 -14.72
C ARG A 34 -15.80 -16.17 -14.37
N VAL A 35 -15.25 -15.56 -13.32
CA VAL A 35 -15.59 -14.18 -12.95
C VAL A 35 -15.29 -13.22 -14.10
N PHE A 36 -14.11 -13.32 -14.72
CA PHE A 36 -13.76 -12.46 -15.86
C PHE A 36 -14.56 -12.78 -17.12
N SER A 37 -14.97 -14.03 -17.33
CA SER A 37 -15.90 -14.39 -18.41
C SER A 37 -17.28 -13.74 -18.21
N ASP A 38 -17.80 -13.78 -16.99
CA ASP A 38 -19.10 -13.21 -16.63
C ASP A 38 -19.08 -11.68 -16.73
N ILE A 39 -18.06 -11.02 -16.18
CA ILE A 39 -17.86 -9.57 -16.27
C ILE A 39 -17.67 -9.16 -17.73
N GLY A 40 -16.83 -9.87 -18.47
CA GLY A 40 -16.62 -9.59 -19.89
C GLY A 40 -17.91 -9.66 -20.69
N SER A 41 -18.74 -10.66 -20.42
CA SER A 41 -20.05 -10.80 -21.09
C SER A 41 -21.05 -9.72 -20.67
N LYS A 42 -21.13 -9.41 -19.37
CA LYS A 42 -22.06 -8.42 -18.80
C LYS A 42 -21.78 -6.99 -19.29
N TYR A 43 -20.50 -6.60 -19.35
CA TYR A 43 -20.09 -5.26 -19.76
C TYR A 43 -19.61 -5.17 -21.22
N ARG A 44 -19.78 -6.24 -21.99
CA ARG A 44 -19.39 -6.35 -23.41
C ARG A 44 -17.92 -6.00 -23.65
N LEU A 45 -17.04 -6.46 -22.76
CA LEU A 45 -15.61 -6.25 -22.90
C LEU A 45 -15.05 -7.16 -23.99
N ASP A 46 -14.17 -6.62 -24.82
CA ASP A 46 -13.41 -7.43 -25.75
C ASP A 46 -12.36 -8.30 -25.02
N THR A 47 -11.70 -9.20 -25.75
CA THR A 47 -10.71 -10.12 -25.17
C THR A 47 -9.52 -9.38 -24.56
N LYS A 48 -9.10 -8.26 -25.15
CA LYS A 48 -7.97 -7.46 -24.69
C LYS A 48 -8.36 -6.69 -23.41
N GLN A 49 -9.50 -6.03 -23.41
CA GLN A 49 -10.05 -5.32 -22.24
C GLN A 49 -10.26 -6.25 -21.06
N ARG A 50 -10.80 -7.45 -21.30
CA ARG A 50 -10.93 -8.48 -20.25
C ARG A 50 -9.58 -8.85 -19.66
N LYS A 51 -8.54 -9.04 -20.49
CA LYS A 51 -7.18 -9.34 -20.03
C LYS A 51 -6.54 -8.17 -19.27
N LEU A 52 -6.85 -6.93 -19.62
CA LEU A 52 -6.40 -5.76 -18.86
C LEU A 52 -7.06 -5.71 -17.47
N ALA A 53 -8.38 -5.91 -17.39
CA ALA A 53 -9.09 -5.98 -16.12
C ALA A 53 -8.58 -7.14 -15.23
N GLU A 54 -8.31 -8.30 -15.84
CA GLU A 54 -7.71 -9.47 -15.19
C GLU A 54 -6.35 -9.15 -14.58
N ASN A 55 -5.49 -8.47 -15.34
CA ASN A 55 -4.18 -8.04 -14.86
C ASN A 55 -4.29 -7.03 -13.71
N ASP A 56 -5.10 -5.97 -13.84
CA ASP A 56 -5.25 -4.95 -12.79
C ASP A 56 -5.81 -5.57 -11.50
N ALA A 57 -6.80 -6.47 -11.60
CA ALA A 57 -7.31 -7.21 -10.44
C ALA A 57 -6.26 -8.13 -9.81
N THR A 58 -5.45 -8.82 -10.62
CA THR A 58 -4.36 -9.66 -10.12
C THR A 58 -3.34 -8.82 -9.34
N LEU A 59 -2.98 -7.64 -9.86
CA LEU A 59 -2.05 -6.73 -9.19
C LEU A 59 -2.61 -6.18 -7.88
N VAL A 60 -3.93 -5.92 -7.82
CA VAL A 60 -4.59 -5.54 -6.56
C VAL A 60 -4.59 -6.69 -5.56
N LEU A 61 -4.90 -7.91 -5.99
CA LEU A 61 -4.90 -9.10 -5.12
C LEU A 61 -3.52 -9.43 -4.55
N LEU A 62 -2.47 -9.17 -5.33
CA LEU A 62 -1.07 -9.34 -4.92
C LEU A 62 -0.50 -8.09 -4.21
N ALA A 63 -1.35 -7.13 -3.85
CA ALA A 63 -1.00 -5.89 -3.15
C ALA A 63 0.03 -4.99 -3.86
N PHE A 64 0.20 -5.12 -5.18
CA PHE A 64 1.05 -4.23 -5.98
C PHE A 64 0.37 -2.90 -6.31
N LEU A 65 -0.95 -2.93 -6.45
CA LEU A 65 -1.74 -1.74 -6.72
C LEU A 65 -2.77 -1.54 -5.62
N PRO A 66 -3.00 -0.29 -5.20
CA PRO A 66 -4.05 -0.01 -4.25
C PRO A 66 -5.40 -0.29 -4.91
N ARG A 67 -6.30 -0.87 -4.11
CA ARG A 67 -7.69 -1.05 -4.49
C ARG A 67 -8.40 0.30 -4.68
N GLN A 68 -8.00 1.32 -3.94
CA GLN A 68 -8.51 2.68 -4.12
C GLN A 68 -8.13 3.21 -5.51
N GLY A 69 -9.10 3.84 -6.18
CA GLY A 69 -8.90 4.39 -7.53
C GLY A 69 -8.92 3.35 -8.65
N MET A 70 -9.18 2.07 -8.36
CA MET A 70 -9.24 1.02 -9.38
C MET A 70 -10.30 1.30 -10.45
N SER A 71 -11.48 1.81 -10.09
CA SER A 71 -12.51 2.18 -11.08
C SER A 71 -12.02 3.23 -12.07
N GLN A 72 -11.21 4.19 -11.61
CA GLN A 72 -10.60 5.19 -12.49
C GLN A 72 -9.56 4.56 -13.43
N ARG A 73 -8.65 3.73 -12.89
CA ARG A 73 -7.66 3.00 -13.71
C ARG A 73 -8.33 2.12 -14.75
N LEU A 74 -9.39 1.39 -14.36
CA LEU A 74 -10.16 0.57 -15.29
C LEU A 74 -10.80 1.43 -16.40
N ALA A 75 -11.36 2.59 -16.08
CA ALA A 75 -11.92 3.49 -17.10
C ALA A 75 -10.84 3.91 -18.11
N GLU A 76 -9.66 4.31 -17.61
CA GLU A 76 -8.52 4.75 -18.41
C GLU A 76 -7.92 3.62 -19.26
N GLU A 77 -7.65 2.46 -18.67
CA GLU A 77 -6.99 1.33 -19.34
C GLU A 77 -7.89 0.61 -20.33
N LEU A 78 -9.18 0.45 -20.00
CA LEU A 78 -10.13 -0.23 -20.88
C LEU A 78 -10.72 0.73 -21.92
N GLY A 79 -10.58 2.05 -21.76
CA GLY A 79 -11.19 3.04 -22.64
C GLY A 79 -12.73 3.03 -22.56
N VAL A 80 -13.28 2.81 -21.37
CA VAL A 80 -14.74 2.74 -21.11
C VAL A 80 -15.21 3.94 -20.29
N SER A 81 -16.53 4.16 -20.25
CA SER A 81 -17.09 5.23 -19.40
C SER A 81 -16.88 4.93 -17.92
N LYS A 82 -16.84 6.00 -17.11
CA LYS A 82 -16.68 5.89 -15.64
C LYS A 82 -17.75 5.00 -15.01
N ASP A 83 -19.00 5.12 -15.42
CA ASP A 83 -20.11 4.32 -14.90
C ASP A 83 -19.93 2.82 -15.17
N VAL A 84 -19.42 2.46 -16.36
CA VAL A 84 -19.12 1.07 -16.71
C VAL A 84 -17.97 0.55 -15.86
N ALA A 85 -16.90 1.34 -15.70
CA ALA A 85 -15.76 0.97 -14.88
C ALA A 85 -16.11 0.82 -13.39
N GLU A 86 -16.98 1.68 -12.85
CA GLU A 86 -17.53 1.54 -11.50
C GLU A 86 -18.36 0.25 -11.36
N GLY A 87 -19.17 -0.08 -12.38
CA GLY A 87 -19.88 -1.35 -12.44
C GLY A 87 -18.95 -2.57 -12.40
N ILE A 88 -17.90 -2.56 -13.23
CA ILE A 88 -16.89 -3.63 -13.27
C ILE A 88 -16.20 -3.74 -11.91
N PHE A 89 -15.77 -2.62 -11.32
CA PHE A 89 -15.12 -2.61 -10.02
C PHE A 89 -16.03 -3.18 -8.92
N LYS A 90 -17.32 -2.83 -8.93
CA LYS A 90 -18.29 -3.38 -7.98
C LYS A 90 -18.41 -4.90 -8.12
N ASP A 91 -18.56 -5.41 -9.34
CA ASP A 91 -18.64 -6.85 -9.58
C ASP A 91 -17.35 -7.58 -9.18
N LEU A 92 -16.18 -6.99 -9.44
CA LEU A 92 -14.89 -7.54 -8.98
C LEU A 92 -14.80 -7.55 -7.46
N ASN A 93 -15.26 -6.49 -6.80
CA ASN A 93 -15.30 -6.45 -5.36
C ASN A 93 -16.16 -7.57 -4.78
N ASP A 94 -17.39 -7.67 -5.27
CA ASP A 94 -18.39 -8.57 -4.69
C ASP A 94 -18.06 -10.04 -4.98
N LYS A 95 -17.41 -10.33 -6.12
CA LYS A 95 -17.12 -11.71 -6.56
C LYS A 95 -15.71 -12.20 -6.30
N LEU A 96 -14.73 -11.31 -6.16
CA LEU A 96 -13.32 -11.69 -5.98
C LEU A 96 -12.73 -11.11 -4.70
N PHE A 97 -12.79 -9.79 -4.51
CA PHE A 97 -12.11 -9.18 -3.37
C PHE A 97 -12.74 -9.56 -2.04
N ALA A 98 -14.07 -9.66 -1.97
CA ALA A 98 -14.76 -10.17 -0.78
C ALA A 98 -14.29 -11.59 -0.41
N LEU A 99 -14.19 -12.49 -1.40
CA LEU A 99 -13.71 -13.86 -1.16
C LEU A 99 -12.28 -13.90 -0.61
N VAL A 100 -11.39 -13.04 -1.11
CA VAL A 100 -10.01 -13.01 -0.62
C VAL A 100 -9.93 -12.41 0.77
N VAL A 101 -10.74 -11.40 1.10
CA VAL A 101 -10.87 -10.88 2.46
C VAL A 101 -11.34 -11.98 3.41
N ASP A 102 -12.33 -12.76 3.02
CA ASP A 102 -12.82 -13.90 3.82
C ASP A 102 -11.71 -14.94 4.04
N ILE A 103 -11.01 -15.36 2.97
CA ILE A 103 -9.88 -16.31 3.06
C ILE A 103 -8.79 -15.79 4.01
N LEU A 104 -8.43 -14.51 3.92
CA LEU A 104 -7.40 -13.92 4.76
C LEU A 104 -7.83 -13.85 6.23
N SER A 105 -9.10 -13.54 6.49
CA SER A 105 -9.65 -13.52 7.86
C SER A 105 -9.67 -14.91 8.51
N GLU A 106 -9.89 -15.97 7.73
CA GLU A 106 -9.83 -17.36 8.22
C GLU A 106 -8.40 -17.74 8.62
N VAL A 107 -7.40 -17.40 7.79
CA VAL A 107 -5.98 -17.69 8.08
C VAL A 107 -5.49 -16.96 9.33
N GLU A 108 -5.90 -15.71 9.53
CA GLU A 108 -5.56 -14.95 10.74
C GLU A 108 -6.18 -15.59 11.99
N THR A 109 -7.39 -16.13 11.86
CA THR A 109 -8.08 -16.82 12.96
C THR A 109 -7.39 -18.14 13.33
N GLU A 110 -6.92 -18.92 12.36
CA GLU A 110 -6.18 -20.17 12.60
C GLU A 110 -4.83 -19.91 13.29
N LEU A 111 -4.13 -18.83 12.93
CA LEU A 111 -2.87 -18.42 13.56
C LEU A 111 -3.03 -17.90 15.01
N PHE A 112 -4.24 -17.50 15.40
CA PHE A 112 -4.55 -16.97 16.73
C PHE A 112 -5.31 -17.93 17.65
N THR A 113 -5.52 -19.18 17.24
CA THR A 113 -5.96 -20.23 18.15
C THR A 113 -4.82 -20.62 19.10
N PHE A 114 -4.60 -19.79 20.13
CA PHE A 114 -3.86 -20.17 21.32
C PHE A 114 -4.58 -21.36 21.95
N ASP A 115 -3.96 -22.53 21.92
CA ASP A 115 -4.44 -23.67 22.68
C ASP A 115 -4.30 -23.32 24.17
N PRO A 116 -5.40 -23.13 24.94
CA PRO A 116 -5.30 -22.80 26.36
C PRO A 116 -4.63 -23.93 27.16
N ALA A 117 -4.45 -25.11 26.57
CA ALA A 117 -3.66 -26.19 27.13
C ALA A 117 -2.14 -25.88 27.17
N ASP A 118 -1.62 -25.08 26.23
CA ASP A 118 -0.20 -24.66 26.20
C ASP A 118 0.09 -23.45 27.11
N MET A 119 -0.95 -22.84 27.70
CA MET A 119 -0.85 -21.85 28.77
C MET A 119 -1.03 -22.45 30.18
N ALA A 120 -0.87 -23.77 30.33
CA ALA A 120 -0.64 -24.38 31.62
C ALA A 120 0.77 -24.00 32.12
N LEU A 121 0.91 -22.74 32.54
CA LEU A 121 1.98 -22.32 33.44
C LEU A 121 1.89 -23.21 34.69
N ASP A 122 3.01 -23.85 35.00
CA ASP A 122 3.23 -24.53 36.26
C ASP A 122 2.66 -23.69 37.41
N ASP A 123 1.88 -24.36 38.25
CA ASP A 123 1.25 -23.87 39.47
C ASP A 123 2.33 -23.45 40.49
N GLU A 124 3.01 -22.33 40.24
CA GLU A 124 3.74 -21.61 41.27
C GLU A 124 2.72 -20.81 42.08
N THR A 125 2.31 -21.43 43.18
CA THR A 125 1.56 -20.85 44.29
C THR A 125 1.93 -19.38 44.53
N PRO A 126 0.94 -18.50 44.82
CA PRO A 126 1.20 -17.09 45.05
C PRO A 126 2.06 -16.90 46.31
N ASN A 127 3.32 -16.52 46.12
CA ASN A 127 4.23 -16.12 47.19
C ASN A 127 3.72 -14.82 47.81
N THR A 128 3.00 -14.93 48.94
CA THR A 128 2.57 -13.81 49.78
C THR A 128 3.73 -13.23 50.58
N ASN A 129 4.75 -12.70 49.90
CA ASN A 129 5.77 -11.85 50.51
C ASN A 129 5.54 -10.40 50.10
N THR A 130 4.51 -9.78 50.69
CA THR A 130 4.38 -8.33 50.73
C THR A 130 5.41 -7.76 51.70
N SER A 131 6.63 -7.56 51.22
CA SER A 131 7.56 -6.62 51.82
C SER A 131 6.98 -5.20 51.68
N PRO A 132 6.98 -4.37 52.74
CA PRO A 132 6.46 -3.01 52.64
C PRO A 132 7.30 -2.23 51.62
N VAL A 133 6.66 -1.82 50.52
CA VAL A 133 7.29 -0.99 49.50
C VAL A 133 7.64 0.36 50.13
N GLU A 134 8.92 0.61 50.37
CA GLU A 134 9.41 1.92 50.78
C GLU A 134 9.10 2.93 49.67
N ARG A 135 8.56 4.09 50.06
CA ARG A 135 8.23 5.17 49.12
C ARG A 135 9.50 5.60 48.38
N MET A 136 9.39 5.73 47.06
CA MET A 136 10.46 6.28 46.20
C MET A 136 11.06 7.54 46.82
N ARG A 137 12.39 7.59 46.92
CA ARG A 137 13.12 8.81 47.25
C ARG A 137 12.79 9.89 46.23
N THR A 138 12.41 11.07 46.71
CA THR A 138 12.27 12.27 45.87
C THR A 138 13.68 12.75 45.49
N MET A 139 13.85 13.23 44.24
CA MET A 139 15.13 13.67 43.64
C MET A 139 15.82 14.85 44.36
N GLU A 140 15.27 15.34 45.45
CA GLU A 140 15.77 16.52 46.19
C GLU A 140 17.10 16.23 46.92
N GLY A 141 17.41 14.96 47.19
CA GLY A 141 18.68 14.53 47.80
C GLY A 141 19.84 14.30 46.80
N ASP A 142 19.55 14.04 45.52
CA ASP A 142 20.57 13.63 44.53
C ASP A 142 21.27 14.82 43.84
N LEU A 143 20.74 16.03 43.99
CA LEU A 143 21.35 17.27 43.47
C LEU A 143 22.70 17.61 44.13
N LYS A 144 23.05 17.00 45.27
CA LYS A 144 24.35 17.23 45.94
C LYS A 144 25.46 16.26 45.50
N ARG A 145 25.16 15.28 44.62
CA ARG A 145 26.17 14.31 44.11
C ARG A 145 26.52 14.46 42.63
N ILE A 146 25.94 15.43 41.93
CA ILE A 146 26.33 15.71 40.54
C ILE A 146 27.52 16.69 40.56
N HIS A 147 28.69 16.19 40.90
CA HIS A 147 29.96 16.81 40.50
C HIS A 147 30.37 16.20 39.17
N GLY A 148 30.30 16.98 38.09
CA GLY A 148 30.89 16.55 36.83
C GLY A 148 30.21 17.05 35.56
N TYR A 149 29.96 18.35 35.44
CA TYR A 149 29.87 19.00 34.12
C TYR A 149 30.54 20.37 34.17
N GLY A 150 31.84 20.36 34.42
CA GLY A 150 32.73 21.44 34.00
C GLY A 150 33.39 20.99 32.70
N SER A 151 33.18 21.77 31.62
CA SER A 151 33.85 21.78 30.31
C SER A 151 32.95 21.55 29.08
N PHE A 152 32.03 22.49 28.84
CA PHE A 152 31.69 22.88 27.47
C PHE A 152 31.64 24.40 27.43
N GLY A 153 32.80 24.98 27.18
CA GLY A 153 33.01 26.41 27.11
C GLY A 153 34.31 26.69 26.40
N GLU A 154 34.34 26.39 25.10
CA GLU A 154 35.24 26.95 24.08
C GLU A 154 35.08 26.11 22.81
N LEU A 155 34.19 26.54 21.91
CA LEU A 155 34.26 26.32 20.44
C LEU A 155 32.97 26.85 19.77
N TYR A 156 32.60 28.09 20.09
CA TYR A 156 31.83 28.92 19.16
C TYR A 156 32.71 30.11 18.80
N GLY A 157 33.64 29.84 17.87
CA GLY A 157 34.22 30.89 17.06
C GLY A 157 33.09 31.51 16.23
N THR A 158 32.95 32.82 16.39
CA THR A 158 32.18 33.71 15.55
C THR A 158 32.53 33.50 14.08
N GLY A 159 31.57 32.94 13.34
CA GLY A 159 31.52 32.96 11.88
C GLY A 159 30.09 33.31 11.48
N ASP A 160 29.90 34.54 11.01
CA ASP A 160 28.71 34.95 10.25
C ASP A 160 28.64 34.10 8.98
N ASP A 161 27.89 33.01 9.01
CA ASP A 161 27.40 32.37 7.81
C ASP A 161 25.92 32.73 7.64
N GLU A 162 25.69 33.69 6.75
CA GLU A 162 24.38 34.07 6.26
C GLU A 162 23.64 32.82 5.77
N VAL A 163 22.50 32.53 6.41
CA VAL A 163 21.61 31.46 5.98
C VAL A 163 20.98 31.87 4.65
N HIS A 164 21.59 31.45 3.54
CA HIS A 164 21.00 31.60 2.22
C HIS A 164 19.73 30.74 2.13
N HIS A 165 18.58 31.41 2.20
CA HIS A 165 17.30 30.87 1.78
C HIS A 165 17.40 30.42 0.32
N SER A 166 17.47 29.12 0.09
CA SER A 166 17.38 28.52 -1.23
C SER A 166 15.92 28.58 -1.68
N SER A 167 15.62 29.56 -2.51
CA SER A 167 14.34 29.78 -3.17
C SER A 167 13.89 28.54 -3.97
N GLN A 168 12.76 27.96 -3.58
CA GLN A 168 12.04 26.93 -4.35
C GLN A 168 11.29 27.49 -5.59
N GLU A 169 11.60 28.71 -6.05
CA GLU A 169 10.84 29.36 -7.13
C GLU A 169 11.48 29.25 -8.53
N GLU A 170 12.68 28.67 -8.69
CA GLU A 170 13.43 28.79 -9.95
C GLU A 170 13.36 27.59 -10.92
N LEU A 171 12.33 26.73 -10.83
CA LEU A 171 12.18 25.56 -11.73
C LEU A 171 10.87 25.48 -12.52
N VAL A 172 10.02 26.52 -12.48
CA VAL A 172 8.83 26.58 -13.35
C VAL A 172 9.02 27.60 -14.47
N LYS A 173 9.89 27.28 -15.43
CA LYS A 173 9.82 27.88 -16.77
C LYS A 173 8.55 27.36 -17.44
N LYS A 174 7.46 28.13 -17.32
CA LYS A 174 6.23 27.91 -18.09
C LYS A 174 6.60 27.98 -19.59
N PRO A 175 6.32 26.96 -20.41
CA PRO A 175 6.45 27.09 -21.85
C PRO A 175 5.49 28.18 -22.34
N SER A 176 6.01 29.17 -23.10
CA SER A 176 5.18 30.20 -23.71
C SER A 176 4.25 29.57 -24.74
N LEU A 177 2.96 29.81 -24.60
CA LEU A 177 1.88 29.24 -25.41
C LEU A 177 1.77 29.90 -26.81
N THR A 178 2.91 30.18 -27.46
CA THR A 178 2.96 31.07 -28.63
C THR A 178 3.08 30.34 -29.97
N ASP A 179 3.38 29.04 -29.98
CA ASP A 179 3.64 28.28 -31.23
C ASP A 179 2.69 27.11 -31.46
N LEU A 180 1.40 27.26 -31.10
CA LEU A 180 0.38 26.30 -31.56
C LEU A 180 -0.17 26.76 -32.92
N PRO A 181 -0.14 25.90 -33.97
CA PRO A 181 -0.73 26.23 -35.26
C PRO A 181 -2.23 26.49 -35.08
N ARG A 182 -2.67 27.69 -35.43
CA ARG A 182 -4.09 28.05 -35.40
C ARG A 182 -4.82 27.27 -36.49
N TYR A 183 -5.78 26.44 -36.08
CA TYR A 183 -6.70 25.77 -36.99
C TYR A 183 -7.48 26.81 -37.79
N ASN A 184 -7.32 26.80 -39.12
CA ASN A 184 -8.11 27.61 -40.04
C ASN A 184 -9.25 26.72 -40.61
N PRO A 185 -10.51 26.97 -40.25
CA PRO A 185 -11.63 26.13 -40.68
C PRO A 185 -11.98 26.23 -42.18
N ASN A 186 -11.24 27.04 -42.97
CA ASN A 186 -11.56 27.32 -44.37
C ASN A 186 -10.58 26.71 -45.40
N THR A 187 -9.73 25.75 -45.03
CA THR A 187 -8.94 25.01 -46.03
C THR A 187 -9.76 23.87 -46.64
N PRO A 188 -10.14 23.93 -47.93
CA PRO A 188 -10.70 22.78 -48.62
C PRO A 188 -9.62 21.69 -48.77
N ASN A 189 -9.99 20.45 -48.47
CA ASN A 189 -9.14 19.29 -48.75
C ASN A 189 -9.04 19.12 -50.27
N GLU A 190 -7.85 19.28 -50.82
CA GLU A 190 -7.46 18.75 -52.14
C GLU A 190 -7.00 17.30 -52.01
#